data_AF-A0A0J1FVX4-F1
#
_entry.id   AF-A0A0J1FVX4-F1
#
_cell.length_a   1.000
_cell.length_b   1.000
_cell.length_c   1.000
_cell.angle_alpha   90.00
_cell.angle_beta   90.00
_cell.angle_gamma   90.00
#
_symmetry.space_group_name_H-M   'P 1'
#
loop_
_entity.id
_entity.type
_entity.pdbx_description
1 polymer ?
#
loop_
_entity_poly.entity_id
_entity_poly.type
_entity_poly.pdbx_seq_one_letter_code
_entity_poly.pdbx_strand_id
1 'polypeptide(L)'
;MAPKRIVLRFRSDISVKPIVYRLVKDFDLVVNIVRADVNPQKEGTMVLEVTGDQSEKGLAYLRELGVSVQDLKQGIVRNEEKCVMCGACTGLCPTGALYIERPSMEVHFDEDQCIVCMLCTKICPMRAMEVHL
;
A
#
# COMPACT_ATOMS: atom_id res chain seq x y z
N MET A 1 11.21 -18.20 0.93
CA MET A 1 9.77 -17.93 1.22
C MET A 1 9.29 -16.81 0.29
N ALA A 2 8.04 -16.81 -0.16
CA ALA A 2 7.53 -15.72 -0.99
C ALA A 2 7.44 -14.40 -0.18
N PRO A 3 7.72 -13.23 -0.78
CA PRO A 3 7.63 -11.95 -0.09
C PRO A 3 6.18 -11.65 0.33
N LYS A 4 6.00 -11.15 1.56
CA LYS A 4 4.71 -10.67 2.07
C LYS A 4 4.60 -9.16 1.89
N ARG A 5 3.63 -8.69 1.11
CA ARG A 5 3.25 -7.27 1.05
C ARG A 5 2.32 -6.95 2.22
N ILE A 6 2.64 -5.89 2.97
CA ILE A 6 1.86 -5.46 4.14
C ILE A 6 1.71 -3.93 4.15
N VAL A 7 0.60 -3.47 4.71
CA VAL A 7 0.35 -2.06 5.01
C VAL A 7 0.46 -1.85 6.51
N LEU A 8 1.32 -0.91 6.90
CA LEU A 8 1.47 -0.43 8.26
C LEU A 8 0.77 0.91 8.40
N ARG A 9 -0.07 1.07 9.42
CA ARG A 9 -0.58 2.38 9.87
C ARG A 9 -0.13 2.60 11.31
N PHE A 10 0.42 3.77 11.59
CA PHE A 10 1.00 4.07 12.89
C PHE A 10 0.84 5.54 13.27
N ARG A 11 0.88 5.82 14.57
CA ARG A 11 0.77 7.17 15.12
C ARG A 11 2.13 7.88 15.11
N SER A 12 2.10 9.18 15.37
CA SER A 12 3.29 10.04 15.36
C SER A 12 4.38 9.59 16.35
N ASP A 13 4.03 9.01 17.49
CA ASP A 13 4.99 8.50 18.48
C ASP A 13 5.80 7.29 17.97
N ILE A 14 5.26 6.55 16.99
CA ILE A 14 5.97 5.45 16.33
C ILE A 14 6.85 5.95 15.18
N SER A 15 6.49 7.07 14.53
CA SER A 15 7.21 7.60 13.36
C SER A 15 8.69 7.88 13.61
N VAL A 16 9.06 8.15 14.87
CA VAL A 16 10.44 8.42 15.31
C VAL A 16 11.18 7.17 15.81
N LYS A 17 10.50 6.01 15.89
CA LYS A 17 11.10 4.75 16.33
C LYS A 17 11.75 4.02 15.15
N PRO A 18 12.90 3.34 15.35
CA PRO A 18 13.60 2.65 14.27
C PRO A 18 12.97 1.27 13.95
N ILE A 19 11.66 1.24 13.65
CA ILE A 19 10.89 -0.02 13.51
C ILE A 19 11.44 -0.91 12.39
N VAL A 20 11.84 -0.33 11.25
CA VAL A 20 12.40 -1.09 10.11
C VAL A 20 13.75 -1.70 10.49
N TYR A 21 14.62 -0.94 11.15
CA TYR A 21 15.89 -1.46 11.64
C TYR A 21 15.69 -2.62 12.61
N ARG A 22 14.70 -2.54 13.51
CA ARG A 22 14.38 -3.62 14.46
C ARG A 22 13.87 -4.87 13.75
N LEU A 23 13.03 -4.72 12.72
CA LEU A 23 12.61 -5.85 11.87
C LEU A 23 13.80 -6.57 11.24
N VAL A 24 14.75 -5.82 10.69
CA VAL A 24 15.95 -6.40 10.09
C VAL A 24 16.85 -7.03 11.15
N LYS A 25 17.16 -6.30 12.22
CA LYS A 25 18.19 -6.68 13.19
C LYS A 25 17.76 -7.79 14.14
N ASP A 26 16.53 -7.72 14.65
CA ASP A 26 16.07 -8.59 15.73
C ASP A 26 15.31 -9.81 15.19
N PHE A 27 14.80 -9.73 13.94
CA PHE A 27 14.04 -10.80 13.30
C PHE A 27 14.67 -11.33 12.00
N ASP A 28 15.84 -10.83 11.59
CA ASP A 28 16.55 -11.26 10.37
C ASP A 28 15.65 -11.17 9.12
N LEU A 29 14.92 -10.05 9.01
CA LEU A 29 14.01 -9.80 7.89
C LEU A 29 14.66 -8.92 6.84
N VAL A 30 14.48 -9.28 5.58
CA VAL A 30 14.72 -8.38 4.46
C VAL A 30 13.46 -7.58 4.23
N VAL A 31 13.58 -6.25 4.30
CA VAL A 31 12.47 -5.31 4.14
C VAL A 31 12.74 -4.40 2.96
N ASN A 32 11.82 -4.38 2.01
CA ASN A 32 11.76 -3.38 0.95
C ASN A 32 10.60 -2.40 1.23
N ILE A 33 10.86 -1.11 1.13
CA ILE A 33 9.85 -0.06 1.36
C ILE A 33 9.26 0.30 0.00
N VAL A 34 8.04 -0.18 -0.28
CA VAL A 34 7.33 0.15 -1.52
C VAL A 34 6.85 1.61 -1.46
N ARG A 35 6.36 2.05 -0.30
CA ARG A 35 5.99 3.45 -0.04
C ARG A 35 6.04 3.78 1.44
N ALA A 36 6.33 5.04 1.74
CA ALA A 36 6.15 5.60 3.05
C ALA A 36 5.53 7.01 2.95
N ASP A 37 4.48 7.25 3.74
CA ASP A 37 4.00 8.58 4.09
C ASP A 37 4.18 8.71 5.60
N VAL A 38 5.21 9.44 6.01
CA VAL A 38 5.61 9.55 7.43
C VAL A 38 5.53 11.01 7.82
N ASN A 39 4.59 11.33 8.70
CA ASN A 39 4.42 12.68 9.22
C ASN A 39 4.58 12.65 10.75
N PRO A 40 5.61 13.30 11.31
CA PRO A 40 5.82 13.35 12.77
C PRO A 40 4.69 14.00 13.57
N GLN A 41 3.76 14.70 12.91
CA GLN A 41 2.64 15.39 13.56
C GLN A 41 1.29 14.73 13.31
N LYS A 42 1.22 13.65 12.51
CA LYS A 42 -0.04 12.96 12.16
C LYS A 42 0.17 11.43 12.14
N GLU A 43 -0.88 10.70 11.80
CA GLU A 43 -0.76 9.28 11.49
C GLU A 43 0.05 9.09 10.20
N GLY A 44 0.96 8.11 10.22
CA GLY A 44 1.77 7.69 9.08
C GLY A 44 1.30 6.35 8.51
N THR A 45 1.62 6.11 7.24
CA THR A 45 1.35 4.84 6.55
C THR A 45 2.58 4.38 5.79
N MET A 46 2.91 3.10 5.87
CA MET A 46 3.99 2.47 5.09
C MET A 46 3.50 1.20 4.40
N VAL A 47 3.93 0.97 3.16
CA VAL A 47 3.72 -0.27 2.44
C VAL A 47 5.07 -0.96 2.32
N LEU A 48 5.17 -2.16 2.87
CA LEU A 48 6.40 -2.93 2.94
C LEU A 48 6.26 -4.27 2.24
N GLU A 49 7.33 -4.70 1.59
CA GLU A 49 7.56 -6.09 1.23
C GLU A 49 8.53 -6.68 2.25
N VAL A 50 8.11 -7.75 2.92
CA VAL A 50 8.89 -8.40 3.97
C VAL A 50 9.17 -9.84 3.57
N THR A 51 10.44 -10.23 3.61
CA THR A 51 10.89 -11.60 3.34
C THR A 51 11.77 -12.09 4.48
N GLY A 52 11.56 -13.33 4.91
CA GLY A 52 12.35 -13.96 5.96
C GLY A 52 11.52 -14.94 6.79
N ASP A 53 12.19 -15.94 7.35
CA ASP A 53 11.55 -17.06 8.04
C ASP A 53 10.89 -16.63 9.36
N GLN A 54 11.35 -15.53 9.97
CA GLN A 54 10.76 -14.98 11.19
C GLN A 54 9.74 -13.86 10.94
N SER A 55 9.19 -13.77 9.72
CA SER A 55 8.26 -12.70 9.34
C SER A 55 7.07 -12.60 10.29
N GLU A 56 6.49 -13.72 10.73
CA GLU A 56 5.40 -13.73 11.72
C GLU A 56 5.77 -13.10 13.06
N LYS A 57 6.99 -13.37 13.56
CA LYS A 57 7.47 -12.77 14.82
C LYS A 57 7.68 -11.26 14.66
N GLY A 58 8.24 -10.82 13.54
CA GLY A 58 8.39 -9.40 13.24
C GLY A 58 7.05 -8.67 13.09
N LEU A 59 6.06 -9.30 12.46
CA LEU A 59 4.70 -8.77 12.35
C LEU A 59 4.01 -8.68 13.72
N ALA A 60 4.20 -9.68 14.58
CA ALA A 60 3.70 -9.65 15.96
C ALA A 60 4.30 -8.49 16.77
N TYR A 61 5.63 -8.29 16.67
CA TYR A 61 6.32 -7.15 17.29
C TYR A 61 5.75 -5.79 16.86
N LEU A 62 5.45 -5.61 15.57
CA LEU A 62 4.81 -4.37 15.10
C LEU A 62 3.44 -4.16 15.75
N ARG A 63 2.63 -5.21 15.85
CA ARG A 63 1.31 -5.14 16.50
C ARG A 63 1.42 -4.81 17.99
N GLU A 64 2.40 -5.37 18.69
CA GLU A 64 2.69 -5.05 20.11
C GLU A 64 3.10 -3.59 20.30
N LEU A 65 3.80 -2.99 19.32
CA LEU A 65 4.09 -1.56 19.31
C LEU A 65 2.87 -0.67 19.02
N GLY A 66 1.69 -1.25 18.76
CA GLY A 66 0.48 -0.52 18.39
C GLY A 66 0.43 -0.12 16.91
N VAL A 67 1.28 -0.70 16.06
CA VAL A 67 1.20 -0.53 14.60
C VAL A 67 0.08 -1.42 14.07
N SER A 68 -0.86 -0.84 13.34
CA SER A 68 -1.86 -1.62 12.61
C SER A 68 -1.18 -2.25 11.39
N VAL A 69 -1.20 -3.58 11.32
CA VAL A 69 -0.58 -4.37 10.25
C VAL A 69 -1.66 -5.10 9.48
N GLN A 70 -1.79 -4.81 8.19
CA GLN A 70 -2.74 -5.46 7.29
C GLN A 70 -1.97 -6.18 6.18
N ASP A 71 -2.29 -7.45 5.95
CA ASP A 71 -1.79 -8.16 4.77
C ASP A 71 -2.33 -7.48 3.52
N LEU A 72 -1.45 -7.14 2.58
CA LEU A 72 -1.86 -6.71 1.25
C LEU A 72 -2.18 -7.95 0.40
N LYS A 73 -3.12 -8.77 0.86
CA LYS A 73 -3.78 -9.80 0.04
C LYS A 73 -4.87 -9.18 -0.86
N GLN A 74 -5.18 -7.91 -0.59
CA GLN A 74 -6.39 -7.21 -1.00
C GLN A 74 -6.00 -6.21 -2.08
N GLY A 75 -6.47 -6.46 -3.29
CA GLY A 75 -6.20 -5.62 -4.45
C GLY A 75 -7.25 -4.53 -4.58
N ILE A 76 -6.85 -3.43 -5.21
CA ILE A 76 -7.84 -2.65 -5.93
C ILE A 76 -8.13 -3.42 -7.22
N VAL A 77 -9.40 -3.62 -7.53
CA VAL A 77 -9.84 -4.17 -8.82
C VAL A 77 -10.64 -3.11 -9.54
N ARG A 78 -10.44 -2.97 -10.85
CA ARG A 78 -11.27 -2.12 -11.69
C ARG A 78 -12.40 -2.95 -12.28
N ASN A 79 -13.63 -2.57 -11.97
CA ASN A 79 -14.82 -3.08 -12.65
C ASN A 79 -14.90 -2.44 -14.04
N GLU A 80 -14.56 -3.21 -15.07
CA GLU A 80 -14.55 -2.76 -16.47
C GLU A 80 -15.95 -2.37 -16.99
N GLU A 81 -17.02 -2.99 -16.48
CA GLU A 81 -18.39 -2.67 -16.89
C GLU A 81 -18.85 -1.29 -16.37
N LYS A 82 -18.36 -0.88 -15.20
CA LYS A 82 -18.67 0.42 -14.60
C LYS A 82 -17.69 1.52 -15.05
N CYS A 83 -16.49 1.14 -15.45
CA CYS A 83 -15.44 2.10 -15.79
C CYS A 83 -15.72 2.78 -17.13
N VAL A 84 -15.93 4.09 -17.10
CA VAL A 84 -16.14 4.91 -18.30
C VAL A 84 -14.86 5.61 -18.78
N MET A 85 -13.69 5.16 -18.33
CA MET A 85 -12.37 5.72 -18.68
C MET A 85 -12.23 7.24 -18.48
N CYS A 86 -12.96 7.83 -17.52
CA CYS A 86 -12.96 9.29 -17.29
C CYS A 86 -11.62 9.88 -16.83
N GLY A 87 -10.64 9.05 -16.46
CA GLY A 87 -9.31 9.49 -16.03
C GLY A 87 -9.22 10.10 -14.63
N ALA A 88 -10.32 10.28 -13.90
CA ALA A 88 -10.32 10.94 -12.58
C ALA A 88 -9.36 10.28 -11.56
N CYS A 89 -9.24 8.95 -11.61
CA CYS A 89 -8.35 8.20 -10.73
C CYS A 89 -6.86 8.38 -11.05
N THR A 90 -6.52 8.73 -12.29
CA THR A 90 -5.12 8.90 -12.74
C THR A 90 -4.46 10.12 -12.08
N GLY A 91 -5.21 11.21 -11.91
CA GLY A 91 -4.71 12.44 -11.28
C GLY A 91 -4.44 12.32 -9.78
N LEU A 92 -4.96 11.28 -9.11
CA LEU A 92 -4.73 11.03 -7.68
C LEU A 92 -3.85 9.80 -7.43
N CYS A 93 -3.49 9.04 -8.47
CA CYS A 93 -2.70 7.83 -8.29
C CYS A 93 -1.25 8.19 -7.98
N PRO A 94 -0.77 8.01 -6.75
CA PRO A 94 0.49 8.60 -6.33
C PRO A 94 1.70 7.74 -6.73
N THR A 95 1.46 6.56 -7.31
CA THR A 95 2.49 5.68 -7.87
C THR A 95 2.48 5.66 -9.39
N GLY A 96 1.48 6.27 -10.03
CA GLY A 96 1.28 6.14 -11.47
C GLY A 96 0.71 4.78 -11.88
N ALA A 97 0.27 3.93 -10.95
CA ALA A 97 -0.42 2.67 -11.27
C ALA A 97 -1.66 2.88 -12.16
N LEU A 98 -2.31 4.04 -12.06
CA LEU A 98 -3.40 4.44 -12.94
C LEU A 98 -2.92 5.61 -13.80
N TYR A 99 -2.91 5.44 -15.12
CA TYR A 99 -2.40 6.44 -16.05
C TYR A 99 -3.20 6.44 -17.36
N ILE A 100 -3.11 7.54 -18.12
CA ILE A 100 -3.74 7.66 -19.44
C ILE A 100 -2.68 7.37 -20.49
N GLU A 101 -2.92 6.36 -21.32
CA GLU A 101 -2.11 6.15 -22.53
C GLU A 101 -2.53 7.15 -23.62
N ARG A 102 -1.55 7.74 -24.30
CA ARG A 102 -1.79 8.67 -25.42
C ARG A 102 -1.19 8.08 -26.69
N PRO A 103 -1.88 8.18 -27.85
CA PRO A 103 -3.07 9.00 -28.11
C PRO A 103 -4.41 8.29 -27.89
N SER A 104 -4.42 7.01 -27.52
CA SER A 104 -5.64 6.18 -27.32
C SER A 104 -6.61 6.77 -26.29
N MET A 105 -6.09 7.55 -25.33
CA MET A 105 -6.83 8.12 -24.20
C MET A 105 -7.44 7.05 -23.27
N GLU A 106 -6.94 5.81 -23.34
CA GLU A 106 -7.35 4.73 -22.46
C GLU A 106 -6.72 4.89 -21.08
N VAL A 107 -7.51 4.60 -20.03
CA VAL A 107 -6.97 4.52 -18.68
C VAL A 107 -6.43 3.11 -18.49
N HIS A 108 -5.15 2.97 -18.14
CA HIS A 108 -4.55 1.70 -17.75
C HIS A 108 -4.45 1.59 -16.24
N PHE A 109 -4.46 0.35 -15.76
CA PHE A 109 -4.23 0.03 -14.36
C PHE A 109 -3.15 -1.05 -14.23
N ASP A 110 -1.97 -0.66 -13.76
CA ASP A 110 -0.86 -1.54 -13.40
C ASP A 110 -1.00 -1.94 -11.93
N GLU A 111 -1.52 -3.16 -11.71
CA GLU A 111 -1.74 -3.70 -10.36
C GLU A 111 -0.45 -3.91 -9.58
N ASP A 112 0.68 -4.17 -10.26
CA ASP A 112 1.97 -4.39 -9.60
C ASP A 112 2.51 -3.13 -8.94
N GLN A 113 2.18 -1.96 -9.52
CA GLN A 113 2.47 -0.63 -8.96
C GLN A 113 1.40 -0.11 -8.01
N CYS A 114 0.30 -0.85 -7.83
CA CYS A 114 -0.76 -0.48 -6.91
C CYS A 114 -0.31 -0.73 -5.46
N ILE A 115 -0.23 0.35 -4.70
CA ILE A 115 0.03 0.34 -3.24
C ILE A 115 -1.25 0.27 -2.41
N VAL A 116 -2.41 0.12 -3.06
CA VAL A 116 -3.73 0.02 -2.41
C VAL A 116 -4.00 1.20 -1.46
N CYS A 117 -3.65 2.42 -1.90
CA CYS A 117 -3.90 3.64 -1.12
C CYS A 117 -5.40 4.02 -1.02
N MET A 118 -6.25 3.38 -1.83
CA MET A 118 -7.71 3.58 -1.89
C MET A 118 -8.13 5.01 -2.28
N LEU A 119 -7.24 5.85 -2.81
CA LEU A 119 -7.63 7.17 -3.33
C LEU A 119 -8.52 7.04 -4.57
N CYS A 120 -8.20 6.07 -5.43
CA CYS A 120 -8.97 5.77 -6.64
C CYS A 120 -10.40 5.32 -6.34
N THR A 121 -10.64 4.62 -5.23
CA THR A 121 -11.99 4.19 -4.82
C THR A 121 -12.85 5.35 -4.34
N LYS A 122 -12.22 6.32 -3.65
CA LYS A 122 -12.91 7.52 -3.15
C LYS A 122 -13.29 8.50 -4.27
N ILE A 123 -12.41 8.67 -5.26
CA ILE A 123 -12.63 9.65 -6.33
C ILE A 123 -13.50 9.13 -7.47
N CYS A 124 -13.60 7.82 -7.67
CA CYS A 124 -14.28 7.26 -8.83
C CYS A 124 -15.80 7.54 -8.76
N PRO A 125 -16.35 8.40 -9.63
CA PRO A 125 -17.77 8.75 -9.58
C PRO A 125 -18.67 7.55 -9.92
N MET A 126 -18.17 6.65 -10.79
CA MET A 126 -18.86 5.42 -11.18
C MET A 126 -18.72 4.30 -10.15
N ARG A 127 -17.93 4.52 -9.08
CA ARG A 127 -17.56 3.47 -8.11
C ARG A 127 -17.04 2.19 -8.79
N ALA A 128 -16.26 2.37 -9.85
CA ALA A 128 -15.67 1.28 -10.62
C ALA A 128 -14.40 0.71 -9.99
N MET A 129 -13.71 1.48 -9.13
CA MET A 129 -12.54 1.00 -8.40
C MET A 129 -13.01 0.39 -7.08
N GLU A 130 -12.85 -0.92 -6.91
CA GLU A 130 -13.38 -1.70 -5.80
C GLU A 130 -12.23 -2.28 -4.97
N VAL A 131 -12.44 -2.45 -3.66
CA VAL A 131 -11.51 -3.18 -2.80
C VAL A 131 -12.00 -4.61 -2.71
N HIS A 132 -11.20 -5.56 -3.18
CA HIS A 132 -11.50 -6.99 -2.99
C HIS A 132 -10.72 -7.48 -1.77
N LEU A 133 -11.46 -7.93 -0.75
CA LEU A 133 -10.96 -8.28 0.58
C LEU A 133 -10.67 -9.77 0.73
#